data_AF-A0A7J3VBW7-F1
#
_entry.id   AF-A0A7J3VBW7-F1
#
_cell.length_a   1.000
_cell.length_b   1.000
_cell.length_c   1.000
_cell.angle_alpha   90.00
_cell.angle_beta   90.00
_cell.angle_gamma   90.00
#
_symmetry.space_group_name_H-M   'P 1'
#
loop_
_entity.id
_entity.type
_entity.pdbx_description
1 polymer ?
#
loop_
_entity_poly.entity_id
_entity_poly.type
_entity_poly.pdbx_seq_one_letter_code
_entity_poly.pdbx_strand_id
1 'polypeptide(L)'
;MGKLTTVELDDDIVEYISLSIKKGRFRHLKEFVNYCLKVATIYTIDEWDVDKGMFYIHPCRVTLIPSDALSSLMKYIPEKSRSEAIEAVSSCLKPRLRFFRLSPKNPEHLPKILELLTLHGLGRFTLHDNENIEVSYPVLPSEIVKELLESLLEVKIEILEATKAAYIFRILK
;
A
#
# COMPACT_ATOMS: atom_id res chain seq x y z
N MET A 1 -19.24 -1.64 22.91
CA MET A 1 -19.17 -2.73 23.89
C MET A 1 -18.19 -3.78 23.39
N GLY A 2 -17.19 -4.15 24.19
CA GLY A 2 -16.30 -5.27 23.85
C GLY A 2 -16.92 -6.60 24.26
N LYS A 3 -16.72 -7.65 23.45
CA LYS A 3 -17.08 -9.04 23.79
C LYS A 3 -15.82 -9.73 24.32
N LEU A 4 -15.85 -10.22 25.56
CA LEU A 4 -14.73 -11.00 26.10
C LEU A 4 -14.74 -12.39 25.45
N THR A 5 -13.64 -12.77 24.82
CA THR A 5 -13.44 -14.09 24.22
C THR A 5 -12.07 -14.58 24.67
N THR A 6 -12.00 -15.82 25.17
CA THR A 6 -10.74 -16.48 25.51
C THR A 6 -10.23 -17.24 24.29
N VAL A 7 -8.95 -17.14 24.00
CA VAL A 7 -8.29 -17.84 22.88
C VAL A 7 -7.03 -18.49 23.44
N GLU A 8 -6.81 -19.74 23.09
CA GLU A 8 -5.58 -20.47 23.37
C GLU A 8 -4.61 -20.26 22.20
N LEU A 9 -3.34 -19.99 22.51
CA LEU A 9 -2.29 -19.73 21.54
C LEU A 9 -1.21 -20.79 21.68
N ASP A 10 -0.71 -21.28 20.55
CA ASP A 10 0.41 -22.21 20.51
C ASP A 10 1.69 -21.55 21.07
N ASP A 11 2.58 -22.37 21.63
CA ASP A 11 3.78 -21.92 22.33
C ASP A 11 4.71 -21.07 21.44
N ASP A 12 4.80 -21.40 20.15
CA ASP A 12 5.59 -20.67 19.15
C ASP A 12 5.04 -19.25 18.91
N ILE A 13 3.72 -19.09 18.87
CA ILE A 13 3.05 -17.79 18.77
C ILE A 13 3.31 -16.98 20.05
N VAL A 14 3.19 -17.60 21.23
CA VAL A 14 3.46 -16.95 22.51
C VAL A 14 4.90 -16.47 22.60
N GLU A 15 5.86 -17.30 22.15
CA GLU A 15 7.27 -16.93 22.10
C GLU A 15 7.51 -15.76 21.15
N TYR A 16 6.93 -15.79 19.95
CA TYR A 16 7.05 -14.71 18.96
C TYR A 16 6.51 -13.37 19.51
N ILE A 17 5.37 -13.39 20.18
CA ILE A 17 4.78 -12.20 20.80
C ILE A 17 5.69 -11.68 21.92
N SER A 18 6.15 -12.58 22.80
CA SER A 18 7.02 -12.24 23.92
C SER A 18 8.33 -11.59 23.45
N LEU A 19 8.95 -12.14 22.40
CA LEU A 19 10.13 -11.56 21.77
C LEU A 19 9.84 -10.19 21.15
N SER A 20 8.68 -10.01 20.54
CA SER A 20 8.29 -8.73 19.94
C SER A 20 8.10 -7.63 20.99
N ILE A 21 7.52 -7.97 22.14
CA ILE A 21 7.39 -7.05 23.29
C ILE A 21 8.75 -6.75 23.90
N LYS A 22 9.59 -7.77 24.13
CA LYS A 22 10.95 -7.60 24.67
C LYS A 22 11.84 -6.72 23.78
N LYS A 23 11.65 -6.77 22.46
CA LYS A 23 12.33 -5.90 21.47
C LYS A 23 11.76 -4.48 21.40
N GLY A 24 10.74 -4.15 22.21
CA GLY A 24 10.10 -2.83 22.22
C GLY A 24 9.25 -2.53 20.99
N ARG A 25 8.93 -3.54 20.16
CA ARG A 25 8.07 -3.34 18.97
C ARG A 25 6.61 -3.10 19.37
N PHE A 26 6.20 -3.65 20.51
CA PHE A 26 4.88 -3.49 21.10
C PHE A 26 5.04 -3.37 22.63
N ARG A 27 4.19 -2.59 23.28
CA ARG A 27 4.23 -2.38 24.74
C ARG A 27 3.63 -3.55 25.51
N HIS A 28 2.57 -4.16 24.98
CA HIS A 28 1.87 -5.27 25.63
C HIS A 28 1.04 -6.09 24.62
N LEU A 29 0.63 -7.30 25.01
CA LEU A 29 -0.14 -8.25 24.19
C LEU A 29 -1.37 -7.59 23.52
N LYS A 30 -2.13 -6.78 24.25
CA LYS A 30 -3.31 -6.08 23.69
C LYS A 30 -2.96 -5.20 22.48
N GLU A 31 -1.79 -4.58 22.46
CA GLU A 31 -1.37 -3.70 21.36
C GLU A 31 -0.99 -4.52 20.14
N PHE A 32 -0.26 -5.63 20.36
CA PHE A 32 0.06 -6.60 19.33
C PHE A 32 -1.20 -7.19 18.69
N VAL A 33 -2.14 -7.70 19.51
CA VAL A 33 -3.39 -8.32 19.02
C VAL A 33 -4.23 -7.30 18.24
N ASN A 34 -4.39 -6.08 18.75
CA ASN A 34 -5.12 -5.03 18.03
C ASN A 34 -4.44 -4.67 16.70
N TYR A 35 -3.11 -4.65 16.67
CA TYR A 35 -2.36 -4.44 15.43
C TYR A 35 -2.60 -5.57 14.43
N CYS A 36 -2.50 -6.84 14.85
CA CYS A 36 -2.79 -7.99 14.00
C CYS A 36 -4.22 -7.97 13.45
N LEU A 37 -5.22 -7.64 14.28
CA LEU A 37 -6.61 -7.50 13.83
C LEU A 37 -6.80 -6.35 12.83
N LYS A 38 -6.07 -5.24 13.04
CA LYS A 38 -6.05 -4.13 12.07
C LYS A 38 -5.42 -4.56 10.74
N VAL A 39 -4.33 -5.31 10.78
CA VAL A 39 -3.69 -5.85 9.57
C VAL A 39 -4.63 -6.84 8.87
N ALA A 40 -5.27 -7.74 9.62
CA ALA A 40 -6.21 -8.72 9.08
C ALA A 40 -7.37 -8.06 8.34
N THR A 41 -7.94 -6.98 8.88
CA THR A 41 -9.04 -6.24 8.22
C THR A 41 -8.58 -5.44 7.00
N ILE A 42 -7.37 -4.88 7.03
CA ILE A 42 -6.81 -4.10 5.92
C ILE A 42 -6.43 -4.98 4.73
N TYR A 43 -5.80 -6.12 5.01
CA TYR A 43 -5.22 -7.02 4.02
C TYR A 43 -6.10 -8.23 3.73
N THR A 44 -7.28 -8.30 4.35
CA THR A 44 -8.25 -9.39 4.20
C THR A 44 -7.57 -10.74 4.34
N ILE A 45 -6.81 -10.91 5.42
CA ILE A 45 -6.00 -12.10 5.67
C ILE A 45 -6.90 -13.34 5.79
N ASP A 46 -8.15 -13.16 6.19
CA ASP A 46 -9.18 -14.20 6.20
C ASP A 46 -9.55 -14.71 4.79
N GLU A 47 -9.27 -13.95 3.73
CA GLU A 47 -9.43 -14.38 2.34
C GLU A 47 -8.16 -15.06 1.78
N TRP A 48 -7.08 -15.17 2.56
CA TRP A 48 -5.83 -15.77 2.11
C TRP A 48 -5.87 -17.30 2.24
N ASP A 49 -5.45 -17.99 1.19
CA ASP A 49 -5.23 -19.44 1.20
C ASP A 49 -3.72 -19.68 1.14
N VAL A 50 -3.10 -19.75 2.33
CA VAL A 50 -1.64 -19.86 2.47
C VAL A 50 -1.13 -21.18 1.90
N ASP A 51 -1.87 -22.27 2.07
CA ASP A 51 -1.50 -23.60 1.57
C ASP A 51 -1.48 -23.65 0.04
N LYS A 52 -2.31 -22.84 -0.62
CA LYS A 52 -2.32 -22.68 -2.09
C LYS A 52 -1.53 -21.47 -2.58
N GLY A 53 -0.90 -20.70 -1.69
CA GLY A 53 -0.19 -19.46 -2.04
C GLY A 53 -1.08 -18.41 -2.71
N MET A 54 -2.36 -18.35 -2.36
CA MET A 54 -3.31 -17.38 -2.90
C MET A 54 -3.55 -16.26 -1.89
N PHE A 55 -3.13 -15.04 -2.25
CA PHE A 55 -3.31 -13.85 -1.45
C PHE A 55 -4.27 -12.91 -2.14
N TYR A 56 -5.24 -12.42 -1.37
CA TYR A 56 -6.23 -11.47 -1.85
C TYR A 56 -6.23 -10.24 -0.93
N ILE A 57 -6.28 -9.07 -1.55
CA ILE A 57 -6.74 -7.86 -0.89
C ILE A 57 -7.88 -7.39 -1.78
N HIS A 58 -9.14 -7.48 -1.33
CA HIS A 58 -10.36 -7.26 -2.13
C HIS A 58 -10.16 -6.40 -3.40
N PRO A 59 -10.90 -6.62 -4.49
CA PRO A 59 -11.13 -7.90 -5.15
C PRO A 59 -9.86 -8.40 -5.89
N CYS A 60 -8.68 -7.94 -5.47
CA CYS A 60 -7.43 -8.10 -6.22
C CYS A 60 -6.63 -9.28 -5.68
N ARG A 61 -6.25 -10.20 -6.57
CA ARG A 61 -5.19 -11.17 -6.27
C ARG A 61 -3.87 -10.43 -6.22
N VAL A 62 -3.09 -10.65 -5.17
CA VAL A 62 -1.79 -9.99 -4.96
C VAL A 62 -0.68 -11.03 -4.78
N THR A 63 0.56 -10.55 -4.81
CA THR A 63 1.75 -11.36 -4.52
C THR A 63 2.72 -10.51 -3.70
N LEU A 64 3.40 -11.15 -2.74
CA LEU A 64 4.44 -10.51 -1.95
C LEU A 64 5.77 -10.68 -2.68
N ILE A 65 6.42 -9.57 -3.03
CA ILE A 65 7.72 -9.54 -3.70
C ILE A 65 8.66 -8.60 -2.95
N PRO A 66 9.96 -8.92 -2.86
CA PRO A 66 10.94 -7.99 -2.29
C PRO A 66 10.94 -6.67 -3.07
N SER A 67 10.91 -5.54 -2.36
CA SER A 67 10.89 -4.20 -2.95
C SER A 67 12.05 -3.98 -3.93
N ASP A 68 13.24 -4.45 -3.57
CA ASP A 68 14.45 -4.28 -4.38
C ASP A 68 14.40 -5.11 -5.67
N ALA A 69 13.75 -6.26 -5.64
CA ALA A 69 13.52 -7.08 -6.81
C ALA A 69 12.55 -6.38 -7.76
N LEU A 70 11.41 -5.89 -7.25
CA LEU A 70 10.45 -5.11 -8.04
C LEU A 70 11.11 -3.87 -8.64
N SER A 71 11.79 -3.07 -7.82
CA SER A 71 12.49 -1.85 -8.26
C SER A 71 13.52 -2.14 -9.35
N SER A 72 14.26 -3.25 -9.23
CA SER A 72 15.23 -3.68 -10.24
C SER A 72 14.57 -4.10 -11.55
N LEU A 73 13.46 -4.84 -11.50
CA LEU A 73 12.70 -5.24 -12.70
C LEU A 73 12.17 -4.02 -13.47
N MET A 74 11.67 -3.00 -12.76
CA MET A 74 11.11 -1.80 -13.40
C MET A 74 12.14 -1.00 -14.20
N LYS A 75 13.43 -1.08 -13.86
CA LYS A 75 14.52 -0.41 -14.61
C LYS A 75 14.70 -0.96 -16.02
N TYR A 76 14.27 -2.20 -16.27
CA TYR A 76 14.41 -2.85 -17.56
C TYR A 76 13.22 -2.60 -18.48
N ILE A 77 12.18 -1.90 -18.02
CA ILE A 77 11.04 -1.52 -18.86
C ILE A 77 11.52 -0.46 -19.87
N PRO A 78 11.51 -0.77 -21.18
CA PRO A 78 11.91 0.19 -22.20
C PRO A 78 10.99 1.41 -22.17
N GLU A 79 11.55 2.60 -22.38
CA GLU A 79 10.79 3.86 -22.35
C GLU A 79 9.56 3.84 -23.26
N LYS A 80 9.70 3.27 -24.47
CA LYS A 80 8.61 3.11 -25.45
C LYS A 80 7.42 2.27 -24.94
N SER A 81 7.63 1.40 -23.97
CA SER A 81 6.62 0.49 -23.41
C SER A 81 6.21 0.87 -21.98
N ARG A 82 6.77 1.96 -21.44
CA ARG A 82 6.55 2.35 -20.05
C ARG A 82 5.09 2.68 -19.80
N SER A 83 4.49 3.51 -20.65
CA SER A 83 3.08 3.92 -20.49
C SER A 83 2.12 2.71 -20.46
N GLU A 84 2.31 1.72 -21.34
CA GLU A 84 1.48 0.50 -21.36
C GLU A 84 1.68 -0.34 -20.09
N ALA A 85 2.93 -0.48 -19.62
CA ALA A 85 3.23 -1.19 -18.39
C ALA A 85 2.62 -0.51 -17.16
N ILE A 86 2.68 0.84 -17.10
CA ILE A 86 2.04 1.61 -16.03
C ILE A 86 0.53 1.48 -16.07
N GLU A 87 -0.09 1.56 -17.25
CA GLU A 87 -1.54 1.38 -17.38
C GLU A 87 -1.97 -0.03 -16.95
N ALA A 88 -1.16 -1.06 -17.24
CA ALA A 88 -1.41 -2.40 -16.73
C ALA A 88 -1.39 -2.43 -15.19
N VAL A 89 -0.39 -1.80 -14.56
CA VAL A 89 -0.29 -1.69 -13.09
C VAL A 89 -1.45 -0.89 -12.50
N SER A 90 -1.79 0.26 -13.08
CA SER A 90 -2.89 1.12 -12.61
C SER A 90 -4.25 0.41 -12.77
N SER A 91 -4.43 -0.37 -13.84
CA SER A 91 -5.64 -1.14 -14.09
C SER A 91 -5.92 -2.16 -12.99
N CYS A 92 -4.88 -2.70 -12.32
CA CYS A 92 -5.03 -3.59 -11.18
C CYS A 92 -5.54 -2.87 -9.92
N LEU A 93 -5.34 -1.55 -9.82
CA LEU A 93 -5.79 -0.73 -8.70
C LEU A 93 -7.21 -0.18 -8.89
N LYS A 94 -7.64 0.04 -10.14
CA LYS A 94 -8.98 0.54 -10.50
C LYS A 94 -10.14 -0.32 -9.92
N PRO A 95 -10.12 -1.67 -9.94
CA PRO A 95 -11.12 -2.50 -9.27
C PRO A 95 -11.27 -2.18 -7.78
N ARG A 96 -10.17 -1.89 -7.09
CA ARG A 96 -10.20 -1.55 -5.67
C ARG A 96 -10.85 -0.19 -5.43
N LEU A 97 -10.59 0.80 -6.30
CA LEU A 97 -11.32 2.07 -6.23
C LEU A 97 -12.82 1.86 -6.38
N ARG A 98 -13.25 1.04 -7.36
CA ARG A 98 -14.66 0.70 -7.55
C ARG A 98 -15.27 -0.02 -6.35
N PHE A 99 -14.54 -0.97 -5.76
CA PHE A 99 -14.99 -1.70 -4.58
C PHE A 99 -15.32 -0.76 -3.40
N PHE A 100 -14.45 0.23 -3.16
CA PHE A 100 -14.67 1.25 -2.12
C PHE A 100 -15.53 2.44 -2.59
N ARG A 101 -16.10 2.40 -3.80
CA ARG A 101 -16.88 3.49 -4.42
C ARG A 101 -16.12 4.82 -4.48
N LEU A 102 -14.80 4.73 -4.60
CA LEU A 102 -13.92 5.89 -4.76
C LEU A 102 -13.84 6.27 -6.23
N SER A 103 -13.75 7.57 -6.45
CA SER A 103 -13.67 8.18 -7.78
C SER A 103 -12.53 9.20 -7.76
N PRO A 104 -11.52 9.06 -8.63
CA PRO A 104 -10.46 10.06 -8.82
C PRO A 104 -10.98 11.47 -9.09
N LYS A 105 -12.16 11.56 -9.73
CA LYS A 105 -12.80 12.83 -10.08
C LYS A 105 -13.43 13.57 -8.89
N ASN A 106 -13.55 12.92 -7.73
CA ASN A 106 -14.01 13.57 -6.52
C ASN A 106 -12.79 13.93 -5.65
N PRO A 107 -12.45 15.22 -5.48
CA PRO A 107 -11.33 15.65 -4.64
C PRO A 107 -11.40 15.13 -3.20
N GLU A 108 -12.60 14.93 -2.64
CA GLU A 108 -12.77 14.40 -1.28
C GLU A 108 -12.31 12.94 -1.16
N HIS A 109 -12.26 12.20 -2.27
CA HIS A 109 -11.79 10.82 -2.29
C HIS A 109 -10.27 10.71 -2.38
N LEU A 110 -9.56 11.78 -2.76
CA LEU A 110 -8.12 11.76 -2.99
C LEU A 110 -7.33 11.25 -1.76
N PRO A 111 -7.57 11.74 -0.52
CA PRO A 111 -6.87 11.21 0.66
C PRO A 111 -7.05 9.70 0.83
N LYS A 112 -8.26 9.19 0.54
CA LYS A 112 -8.55 7.76 0.68
C LYS A 112 -7.87 6.94 -0.42
N ILE A 113 -7.81 7.45 -1.64
CA ILE A 113 -7.09 6.80 -2.75
C ILE A 113 -5.59 6.68 -2.42
N LEU A 114 -4.99 7.74 -1.90
CA LEU A 114 -3.58 7.74 -1.48
C LEU A 114 -3.33 6.79 -0.29
N GLU A 115 -4.26 6.73 0.67
CA GLU A 115 -4.22 5.73 1.73
C GLU A 115 -4.21 4.31 1.14
N LEU A 116 -5.05 4.01 0.14
CA LEU A 116 -5.07 2.70 -0.52
C LEU A 116 -3.73 2.35 -1.18
N LEU A 117 -3.05 3.31 -1.80
CA LEU A 117 -1.70 3.09 -2.35
C LEU A 117 -0.68 2.76 -1.25
N THR A 118 -0.82 3.41 -0.09
CA THR A 118 0.00 3.09 1.10
C THR A 118 -0.27 1.68 1.59
N LEU A 119 -1.52 1.26 1.63
CA LEU A 119 -1.94 -0.09 2.02
C LEU A 119 -1.51 -1.17 1.01
N HIS A 120 -1.18 -0.79 -0.22
CA HIS A 120 -0.58 -1.70 -1.21
C HIS A 120 0.94 -1.79 -1.11
N GLY A 121 1.56 -1.05 -0.17
CA GLY A 121 3.00 -1.11 0.07
C GLY A 121 3.85 -0.43 -0.99
N LEU A 122 3.28 0.48 -1.80
CA LEU A 122 4.04 1.22 -2.83
C LEU A 122 4.89 2.38 -2.26
N GLY A 123 4.71 2.69 -0.98
CA GLY A 123 5.29 3.82 -0.27
C GLY A 123 4.26 4.39 0.70
N ARG A 124 4.64 5.38 1.50
CA ARG A 124 3.70 6.13 2.35
C ARG A 124 3.28 7.40 1.63
N PHE A 125 2.01 7.47 1.24
CA PHE A 125 1.45 8.62 0.53
C PHE A 125 0.74 9.56 1.52
N THR A 126 1.10 10.83 1.51
CA THR A 126 0.45 11.89 2.29
C THR A 126 0.08 13.07 1.39
N LEU A 127 -1.08 13.67 1.65
CA LEU A 127 -1.55 14.85 0.94
C LEU A 127 -1.32 16.09 1.80
N HIS A 128 -0.69 17.10 1.22
CA HIS A 128 -0.41 18.39 1.83
C HIS A 128 -1.08 19.49 1.02
N ASP A 129 -1.77 20.40 1.70
CA ASP A 129 -2.42 21.59 1.12
C ASP A 129 -3.37 21.29 -0.07
N ASN A 130 -3.90 20.06 -0.14
CA ASN A 130 -4.73 19.54 -1.23
C ASN A 130 -4.11 19.54 -2.64
N GLU A 131 -2.82 19.85 -2.76
CA GLU A 131 -2.14 19.99 -4.06
C GLU A 131 -0.82 19.22 -4.13
N ASN A 132 -0.16 18.99 -2.99
CA ASN A 132 1.13 18.33 -2.92
C ASN A 132 0.98 16.90 -2.37
N ILE A 133 1.49 15.92 -3.10
CA ILE A 133 1.55 14.53 -2.67
C ILE A 133 3.00 14.24 -2.28
N GLU A 134 3.23 13.89 -1.01
CA GLU A 134 4.50 13.33 -0.55
C GLU A 134 4.41 11.81 -0.59
N VAL A 135 5.47 11.16 -1.07
CA VAL A 135 5.65 9.71 -1.04
C VAL A 135 6.93 9.38 -0.29
N SER A 136 6.84 9.05 0.99
CA SER A 136 7.98 8.58 1.78
C SER A 136 8.21 7.08 1.59
N TYR A 137 9.45 6.61 1.68
CA TYR A 137 9.82 5.19 1.49
C TYR A 137 9.32 4.60 0.15
N PRO A 138 9.55 5.27 -0.99
CA PRO A 138 9.03 4.81 -2.27
C PRO A 138 9.67 3.47 -2.68
N VAL A 139 8.87 2.57 -3.24
CA VAL A 139 9.35 1.28 -3.77
C VAL A 139 9.75 1.38 -5.24
N LEU A 140 9.05 2.24 -5.99
CA LEU A 140 9.21 2.42 -7.44
C LEU A 140 9.97 3.71 -7.75
N PRO A 141 10.68 3.80 -8.89
CA PRO A 141 11.30 5.05 -9.34
C PRO A 141 10.30 6.22 -9.43
N SER A 142 10.76 7.45 -9.23
CA SER A 142 9.92 8.66 -9.21
C SER A 142 9.07 8.84 -10.46
N GLU A 143 9.62 8.53 -11.62
CA GLU A 143 8.94 8.67 -12.93
C GLU A 143 7.79 7.66 -13.04
N ILE A 144 8.01 6.44 -12.54
CA ILE A 144 7.02 5.37 -12.50
C ILE A 144 5.90 5.73 -11.52
N VAL A 145 6.23 6.24 -10.34
CA VAL A 145 5.23 6.69 -9.35
C VAL A 145 4.41 7.86 -9.91
N LYS A 146 5.06 8.83 -10.57
CA LYS A 146 4.39 9.94 -11.24
C LYS A 146 3.38 9.44 -12.28
N GLU A 147 3.82 8.61 -13.22
CA GLU A 147 2.94 8.10 -14.28
C GLU A 147 1.79 7.27 -13.71
N LEU A 148 2.05 6.47 -12.66
CA LEU A 148 1.01 5.72 -11.95
C LEU A 148 -0.03 6.66 -11.32
N LEU A 149 0.41 7.72 -10.64
CA LEU A 149 -0.47 8.72 -10.04
C LEU A 149 -1.26 9.47 -11.12
N GLU A 150 -0.63 9.87 -12.23
CA GLU A 150 -1.33 10.53 -13.35
C GLU A 150 -2.40 9.62 -13.97
N SER A 151 -2.09 8.33 -14.18
CA SER A 151 -3.04 7.33 -14.72
C SER A 151 -4.18 7.02 -13.75
N LEU A 152 -3.89 6.90 -12.45
CA LEU A 152 -4.89 6.56 -11.44
C LEU A 152 -5.78 7.74 -11.07
N LEU A 153 -5.21 8.94 -10.96
CA LEU A 153 -5.90 10.14 -10.52
C LEU A 153 -6.55 10.93 -11.66
N GLU A 154 -6.22 10.62 -12.92
CA GLU A 154 -6.67 11.34 -14.11
C GLU A 154 -6.28 12.84 -14.08
N VAL A 155 -5.12 13.15 -13.50
CA VAL A 155 -4.57 14.51 -13.41
C VAL A 155 -3.15 14.57 -13.99
N LYS A 156 -2.65 15.78 -14.21
CA LYS A 156 -1.23 16.00 -14.51
C LYS A 156 -0.49 16.32 -13.23
N ILE A 157 0.74 15.85 -13.14
CA ILE A 157 1.56 15.98 -11.94
C ILE A 157 2.95 16.48 -12.34
N GLU A 158 3.54 17.30 -11.50
CA GLU A 158 4.93 17.76 -11.61
C GLU A 158 5.76 17.18 -10.47
N ILE A 159 7.03 16.84 -10.73
CA ILE A 159 7.98 16.42 -9.69
C ILE A 159 8.64 17.67 -9.13
N LEU A 160 8.39 17.98 -7.86
CA LEU A 160 9.07 19.06 -7.14
C LEU A 160 10.39 18.59 -6.54
N GLU A 161 10.39 17.39 -5.97
CA GLU A 161 11.55 16.78 -5.34
C GLU A 161 11.54 15.26 -5.57
N ALA A 162 12.71 14.70 -5.87
CA ALA A 162 12.89 13.25 -5.94
C ALA A 162 14.22 12.83 -5.29
N THR A 163 14.13 12.30 -4.08
CA THR A 163 15.29 11.74 -3.35
C THR A 163 15.11 10.25 -3.13
N LYS A 164 16.16 9.56 -2.65
CA LYS A 164 16.04 8.15 -2.27
C LYS A 164 15.06 7.91 -1.12
N ALA A 165 14.83 8.92 -0.28
CA ALA A 165 13.99 8.77 0.92
C ALA A 165 12.54 9.18 0.67
N ALA A 166 12.31 10.18 -0.18
CA ALA A 166 10.99 10.71 -0.44
C ALA A 166 10.87 11.39 -1.81
N TYR A 167 9.65 11.39 -2.35
CA TYR A 167 9.25 12.16 -3.51
C TYR A 167 8.20 13.19 -3.12
N ILE A 168 8.27 14.38 -3.71
CA ILE A 168 7.24 15.42 -3.59
C ILE A 168 6.73 15.74 -4.99
N PHE A 169 5.42 15.57 -5.15
CA PHE A 169 4.70 15.79 -6.38
C PHE A 169 3.68 16.91 -6.21
N ARG A 170 3.45 17.72 -7.25
CA ARG A 170 2.40 18.74 -7.30
C ARG A 170 1.36 18.40 -8.35
N ILE A 171 0.09 18.38 -7.98
CA ILE A 171 -1.03 18.23 -8.90
C ILE A 171 -1.20 19.53 -9.68
N LEU A 172 -1.22 19.43 -11.01
CA LEU A 172 -1.48 20.54 -11.91
C LEU A 172 -2.99 20.62 -12.17
N LYS A 173 -3.56 21.81 -11.96
CA LYS A 173 -4.97 22.11 -12.24
C LYS A 173 -5.19 22.42 -13.71
#